data_AF-A0A4R4SE51-F1
#
_entry.id   AF-A0A4R4SE51-F1
#
_cell.length_a   1.000
_cell.length_b   1.000
_cell.length_c   1.000
_cell.angle_alpha   90.00
_cell.angle_beta   90.00
_cell.angle_gamma   90.00
#
_symmetry.space_group_name_H-M   'P 1'
#
loop_
_entity.id
_entity.type
_entity.pdbx_description
1 polymer ?
#
loop_
_entity_poly.entity_id
_entity_poly.type
_entity_poly.pdbx_seq_one_letter_code
_entity_poly.pdbx_strand_id
1 'polypeptide(L)'
;METPASTGMRSGRRVALALVAIATALPLLGTATPSAGAAAPAAAPFDPGDAAKFAKLNRQIEQLEKELGGDLAKLKDAQYAAKKAHLKSRVLERDLVEARNVVARFAATKYMMNGEDPTVTFLSSANPNELLSNASLVSHLAQNQATKVEQIQKLVNDQVQARKQAEAKMGEVKKEIQDLRTRKTKIQALVKRYKPESPSTGMGGVTPRMLKAKNTLDLEFGPFPTIGCVRSTGDPQDHGTGHACDFMVTTGGVMASGSARTQGDQVAEYAISHASSLGIKYVIWRQRIYDMRSPGWRMMENRGGNTANHYDHVHISVF
;
A
#
# COMPACT_ATOMS: atom_id res chain seq x y z
N MET A 1 18.85 52.61 -19.72
CA MET A 1 18.90 51.47 -18.77
C MET A 1 17.67 51.62 -17.88
N GLU A 2 16.61 50.88 -18.18
CA GLU A 2 15.35 50.94 -17.44
C GLU A 2 15.12 49.64 -16.66
N THR A 3 14.50 49.79 -15.49
CA THR A 3 13.91 48.75 -14.64
C THR A 3 12.57 49.31 -14.13
N PRO A 4 11.69 48.56 -13.43
CA PRO A 4 11.13 47.23 -13.69
C PRO A 4 9.58 47.20 -13.51
N ALA A 5 9.01 45.98 -13.51
CA ALA A 5 7.72 45.53 -12.93
C ALA A 5 6.49 45.37 -13.85
N SER A 6 5.89 44.17 -13.87
CA SER A 6 4.47 43.93 -13.48
C SER A 6 4.01 42.48 -13.73
N THR A 7 3.32 41.99 -12.71
CA THR A 7 2.44 40.83 -12.52
C THR A 7 1.37 40.54 -13.59
N GLY A 8 0.85 39.29 -13.64
CA GLY A 8 -0.55 39.02 -14.01
C GLY A 8 -0.90 37.62 -14.51
N MET A 9 -1.44 36.76 -13.65
CA MET A 9 -2.13 35.50 -13.99
C MET A 9 -3.44 35.74 -14.76
N ARG A 10 -3.85 34.83 -15.68
CA ARG A 10 -5.25 34.34 -15.78
C ARG A 10 -5.48 33.21 -16.82
N SER A 11 -6.03 32.10 -16.31
CA SER A 11 -7.24 31.40 -16.81
C SER A 11 -7.26 30.86 -18.25
N GLY A 12 -6.90 29.59 -18.40
CA GLY A 12 -7.20 28.75 -19.58
C GLY A 12 -8.66 28.28 -19.60
N ARG A 13 -9.34 28.56 -20.71
CA ARG A 13 -10.72 28.20 -21.05
C ARG A 13 -10.94 26.69 -21.12
N ARG A 14 -12.06 26.24 -20.55
CA ARG A 14 -12.68 24.93 -20.76
C ARG A 14 -13.27 24.88 -22.17
N VAL A 15 -12.94 23.85 -22.95
CA VAL A 15 -13.67 23.51 -24.19
C VAL A 15 -14.61 22.36 -23.87
N ALA A 16 -15.90 22.65 -23.92
CA ALA A 16 -16.97 21.66 -23.92
C ALA A 16 -17.21 21.23 -25.37
N LEU A 17 -17.11 19.94 -25.66
CA LEU A 17 -17.53 19.35 -26.93
C LEU A 17 -18.85 18.60 -26.70
N ALA A 18 -19.89 19.05 -27.37
CA ALA A 18 -21.21 18.45 -27.38
C ALA A 18 -21.19 17.16 -28.22
N LEU A 19 -21.66 16.06 -27.62
CA LEU A 19 -21.97 14.81 -28.31
C LEU A 19 -23.44 14.85 -28.74
N VAL A 20 -23.68 14.85 -30.05
CA VAL A 20 -25.00 14.55 -30.62
C VAL A 20 -25.10 13.03 -30.74
N ALA A 21 -26.01 12.43 -29.98
CA ALA A 21 -26.40 11.04 -30.10
C ALA A 21 -27.46 10.89 -31.19
N ILE A 22 -27.21 10.03 -32.17
CA ILE A 22 -28.27 9.48 -33.03
C ILE A 22 -28.28 7.97 -32.79
N ALA A 23 -29.24 7.54 -31.98
CA ALA A 23 -29.65 6.16 -31.84
C ALA A 23 -30.70 5.87 -32.92
N THR A 24 -30.47 4.87 -33.75
CA THR A 24 -31.56 4.17 -34.45
C THR A 24 -31.34 2.67 -34.30
N ALA A 25 -32.34 2.03 -33.69
CA ALA A 25 -32.46 0.60 -33.54
C ALA A 25 -33.28 0.05 -34.70
N LEU A 26 -32.90 -1.13 -35.22
CA LEU A 26 -33.73 -1.95 -36.10
C LEU A 26 -33.43 -3.43 -35.79
N PRO A 27 -34.45 -4.24 -35.40
CA PRO A 27 -34.30 -5.68 -35.26
C PRO A 27 -34.80 -6.38 -36.53
N LEU A 28 -34.02 -7.28 -37.11
CA LEU A 28 -34.54 -8.24 -38.08
C LEU A 28 -34.01 -9.65 -37.76
N LEU A 29 -34.96 -10.52 -37.48
CA LEU A 29 -34.80 -11.97 -37.39
C LEU A 29 -34.46 -12.54 -38.77
N GLY A 30 -33.52 -13.49 -38.81
CA GLY A 30 -33.23 -14.32 -39.98
C GLY A 30 -32.40 -15.52 -39.56
N THR A 31 -33.02 -16.70 -39.58
CA THR A 31 -32.40 -17.99 -39.27
C THR A 31 -31.43 -18.39 -40.37
N ALA A 32 -30.13 -18.49 -40.05
CA ALA A 32 -29.14 -19.14 -40.90
C ALA A 32 -28.39 -20.22 -40.11
N THR A 33 -28.41 -21.42 -40.65
CA THR A 33 -27.74 -22.64 -40.17
C THR A 33 -26.22 -22.46 -40.05
N PRO A 34 -25.55 -22.98 -39.01
CA PRO A 34 -24.12 -22.80 -38.82
C PRO A 34 -23.32 -23.78 -39.67
N SER A 35 -22.57 -23.30 -40.66
CA SER A 35 -21.46 -24.08 -41.25
C SER A 35 -20.23 -23.93 -40.36
N ALA A 36 -19.71 -25.07 -39.89
CA ALA A 36 -18.52 -25.20 -39.08
C ALA A 36 -17.28 -24.58 -39.75
N GLY A 37 -16.42 -23.94 -38.94
CA GLY A 37 -15.05 -23.63 -39.36
C GLY A 37 -14.46 -22.29 -38.94
N ALA A 38 -14.57 -21.90 -37.66
CA ALA A 38 -13.56 -21.10 -36.96
C ALA A 38 -14.07 -20.86 -35.53
N ALA A 39 -13.56 -21.64 -34.57
CA ALA A 39 -13.71 -21.25 -33.18
C ALA A 39 -12.96 -19.93 -32.98
N ALA A 40 -13.70 -18.82 -32.85
CA ALA A 40 -13.14 -17.59 -32.31
C ALA A 40 -12.45 -17.96 -30.98
N PRO A 41 -11.20 -17.54 -30.73
CA PRO A 41 -10.53 -17.89 -29.49
C PRO A 41 -11.41 -17.39 -28.35
N ALA A 42 -11.88 -18.33 -27.53
CA ALA A 42 -12.75 -18.05 -26.40
C ALA A 42 -12.11 -16.94 -25.58
N ALA A 43 -12.80 -15.81 -25.48
CA ALA A 43 -12.39 -14.72 -24.62
C ALA A 43 -12.28 -15.29 -23.20
N ALA A 44 -11.05 -15.39 -22.69
CA ALA A 44 -10.84 -15.61 -21.27
C ALA A 44 -11.70 -14.57 -20.53
N PRO A 45 -12.63 -14.98 -19.66
CA PRO A 45 -13.51 -14.06 -18.98
C PRO A 45 -12.68 -13.04 -18.21
N PHE A 46 -13.18 -11.81 -18.16
CA PHE A 46 -12.81 -10.83 -17.15
C PHE A 46 -12.69 -11.56 -15.80
N ASP A 47 -11.52 -11.53 -15.14
CA ASP A 47 -11.39 -12.09 -13.79
C ASP A 47 -11.48 -10.94 -12.76
N PRO A 48 -12.68 -10.54 -12.33
CA PRO A 48 -12.84 -9.56 -11.26
C PRO A 48 -12.27 -10.04 -9.92
N GLY A 49 -11.87 -11.30 -9.80
CA GLY A 49 -11.30 -11.90 -8.59
C GLY A 49 -9.97 -11.28 -8.18
N ASP A 50 -9.14 -10.79 -9.12
CA ASP A 50 -7.81 -10.27 -8.78
C ASP A 50 -7.85 -8.94 -8.03
N ALA A 51 -8.79 -8.06 -8.39
CA ALA A 51 -9.02 -6.81 -7.66
C ALA A 51 -9.52 -7.09 -6.23
N ALA A 52 -10.43 -8.04 -6.07
CA ALA A 52 -10.94 -8.43 -4.76
C ALA A 52 -9.85 -9.08 -3.87
N LYS A 53 -9.01 -9.94 -4.46
CA LYS A 53 -7.85 -10.54 -3.77
C LYS A 53 -6.87 -9.46 -3.31
N PHE A 54 -6.54 -8.48 -4.16
CA PHE A 54 -5.64 -7.37 -3.80
C PHE A 54 -6.22 -6.50 -2.67
N ALA A 55 -7.51 -6.17 -2.74
CA ALA A 55 -8.21 -5.43 -1.68
C ALA A 55 -8.25 -6.18 -0.34
N LYS A 56 -8.34 -7.51 -0.37
CA LYS A 56 -8.24 -8.35 0.83
C LYS A 56 -6.83 -8.34 1.42
N LEU A 57 -5.79 -8.44 0.58
CA LEU A 57 -4.40 -8.38 1.04
C LEU A 57 -4.07 -7.02 1.67
N ASN A 58 -4.49 -5.91 1.07
CA ASN A 58 -4.27 -4.58 1.65
C ASN A 58 -4.90 -4.44 3.05
N ARG A 59 -6.14 -4.91 3.24
CA ARG A 59 -6.77 -4.92 4.56
C ARG A 59 -5.99 -5.74 5.59
N GLN A 60 -5.43 -6.88 5.18
CA GLN A 60 -4.59 -7.71 6.05
C GLN A 60 -3.27 -7.03 6.40
N ILE A 61 -2.67 -6.28 5.46
CA ILE A 61 -1.46 -5.50 5.69
C ILE A 61 -1.74 -4.36 6.65
N GLU A 62 -2.80 -3.59 6.46
CA GLU A 62 -3.20 -2.51 7.37
C GLU A 62 -3.44 -3.02 8.80
N GLN A 63 -4.04 -4.19 8.94
CA GLN A 63 -4.22 -4.83 10.23
C GLN A 63 -2.87 -5.22 10.86
N LEU A 64 -1.98 -5.84 10.08
CA LEU A 64 -0.64 -6.19 10.56
C LEU A 64 0.22 -4.97 10.89
N GLU A 65 0.10 -3.88 10.13
CA GLU A 65 0.76 -2.61 10.42
C GLU A 65 0.31 -2.03 11.75
N LYS A 66 -0.99 -2.12 12.06
CA LYS A 66 -1.50 -1.71 13.38
C LYS A 66 -0.98 -2.61 14.50
N GLU A 67 -0.91 -3.92 14.26
CA GLU A 67 -0.53 -4.91 15.27
C GLU A 67 0.99 -5.01 15.53
N LEU A 68 1.82 -4.88 14.50
CA LEU A 68 3.28 -5.07 14.54
C LEU A 68 4.05 -3.76 14.43
N GLY A 69 3.43 -2.74 13.82
CA GLY A 69 3.74 -1.37 14.14
C GLY A 69 5.11 -0.83 13.75
N GLY A 70 5.55 -1.15 12.54
CA GLY A 70 6.44 -0.25 11.81
C GLY A 70 7.53 -0.96 11.04
N ASP A 71 8.01 -2.10 11.51
CA ASP A 71 9.15 -2.77 10.87
C ASP A 71 8.70 -3.80 9.81
N LEU A 72 8.00 -3.27 8.81
CA LEU A 72 7.36 -4.02 7.73
C LEU A 72 7.95 -3.65 6.36
N ALA A 73 9.19 -3.14 6.31
CA ALA A 73 9.84 -2.70 5.07
C ALA A 73 9.73 -3.76 3.95
N LYS A 74 10.06 -5.01 4.27
CA LYS A 74 9.94 -6.13 3.33
C LYS A 74 8.51 -6.39 2.86
N LEU A 75 7.52 -6.28 3.75
CA LEU A 75 6.10 -6.43 3.39
C LEU A 75 5.63 -5.27 2.50
N LYS A 76 6.06 -4.04 2.79
CA LYS A 76 5.75 -2.85 1.98
C LYS A 76 6.36 -2.94 0.60
N ASP A 77 7.60 -3.40 0.49
CA ASP A 77 8.27 -3.62 -0.80
C ASP A 77 7.54 -4.68 -1.62
N ALA A 78 7.17 -5.80 -0.99
CA ALA A 78 6.38 -6.85 -1.63
C ALA A 78 5.00 -6.34 -2.07
N GLN A 79 4.33 -5.54 -1.23
CA GLN A 79 3.03 -4.92 -1.55
C GLN A 79 3.15 -3.96 -2.73
N TYR A 80 4.20 -3.13 -2.76
CA TYR A 80 4.45 -2.20 -3.85
C TYR A 80 4.73 -2.93 -5.17
N ALA A 81 5.55 -3.98 -5.13
CA ALA A 81 5.81 -4.83 -6.28
C ALA A 81 4.53 -5.49 -6.82
N ALA A 82 3.69 -6.03 -5.92
CA ALA A 82 2.39 -6.61 -6.28
C ALA A 82 1.44 -5.57 -6.88
N LYS A 83 1.38 -4.36 -6.30
CA LYS A 83 0.57 -3.25 -6.83
C LYS A 83 1.00 -2.88 -8.25
N LYS A 84 2.31 -2.73 -8.48
CA LYS A 84 2.86 -2.38 -9.79
C LYS A 84 2.56 -3.47 -10.83
N ALA A 85 2.73 -4.75 -10.47
CA ALA A 85 2.42 -5.87 -11.36
C ALA A 85 0.92 -5.93 -11.71
N HIS A 86 0.04 -5.75 -10.72
CA HIS A 86 -1.41 -5.72 -10.93
C HIS A 86 -1.84 -4.56 -11.86
N LEU A 87 -1.29 -3.36 -11.65
CA LEU A 87 -1.57 -2.21 -12.53
C LEU A 87 -1.11 -2.47 -13.96
N LYS A 88 0.09 -3.05 -14.16
CA LYS A 88 0.57 -3.44 -15.48
C LYS A 88 -0.36 -4.45 -16.16
N SER A 89 -0.81 -5.47 -15.43
CA SER A 89 -1.76 -6.47 -15.93
C SER A 89 -3.07 -5.82 -16.37
N ARG A 90 -3.61 -4.89 -15.58
CA ARG A 90 -4.84 -4.15 -15.89
C ARG A 90 -4.71 -3.28 -17.15
N VAL A 91 -3.57 -2.63 -17.34
CA VAL A 91 -3.31 -1.83 -18.55
C VAL A 91 -3.28 -2.73 -19.78
N LEU A 92 -2.50 -3.81 -19.74
CA LEU A 92 -2.40 -4.75 -20.87
C LEU A 92 -3.72 -5.46 -21.17
N GLU A 93 -4.53 -5.75 -20.15
CA GLU A 93 -5.88 -6.29 -20.32
C GLU A 93 -6.79 -5.30 -21.06
N ARG A 94 -6.78 -4.01 -20.69
CA ARG A 94 -7.52 -2.97 -21.39
C ARG A 94 -7.06 -2.85 -22.84
N ASP A 95 -5.76 -2.80 -23.07
CA ASP A 95 -5.18 -2.66 -24.41
C ASP A 95 -5.52 -3.89 -25.29
N LEU A 96 -5.56 -5.09 -24.71
CA LEU A 96 -6.02 -6.31 -25.39
C LEU A 96 -7.52 -6.25 -25.74
N VAL A 97 -8.36 -5.72 -24.85
CA VAL A 97 -9.81 -5.54 -25.13
C VAL A 97 -9.99 -4.53 -26.27
N GLU A 98 -9.26 -3.43 -26.26
CA GLU A 98 -9.28 -2.43 -27.34
C GLU A 98 -8.84 -3.05 -28.67
N ALA A 99 -7.74 -3.81 -28.68
CA ALA A 99 -7.25 -4.50 -29.86
C ALA A 99 -8.26 -5.54 -30.40
N ARG A 100 -8.94 -6.28 -29.52
CA ARG A 100 -10.03 -7.20 -29.89
C ARG A 100 -11.21 -6.47 -30.53
N ASN A 101 -11.57 -5.29 -30.03
CA ASN A 101 -12.65 -4.48 -30.62
C ASN A 101 -12.31 -4.03 -32.05
N VAL A 102 -11.04 -3.73 -32.34
CA VAL A 102 -10.58 -3.40 -33.69
C VAL A 102 -10.74 -4.60 -34.62
N VAL A 103 -10.34 -5.80 -34.19
CA VAL A 103 -10.53 -7.03 -34.97
C VAL A 103 -12.01 -7.33 -35.19
N ALA A 104 -12.85 -7.20 -34.17
CA ALA A 104 -14.28 -7.45 -34.27
C ALA A 104 -14.95 -6.51 -35.29
N ARG A 105 -14.57 -5.22 -35.32
CA ARG A 105 -15.05 -4.27 -36.33
C ARG A 105 -14.61 -4.67 -37.73
N PHE A 106 -13.36 -5.08 -37.91
CA PHE A 106 -12.86 -5.52 -39.19
C PHE A 106 -13.60 -6.78 -39.70
N ALA A 107 -13.83 -7.76 -38.82
CA ALA A 107 -14.61 -8.95 -39.13
C ALA A 107 -16.07 -8.61 -39.51
N ALA A 108 -16.69 -7.67 -38.80
CA ALA A 108 -18.04 -7.20 -39.11
C ALA A 108 -18.09 -6.51 -40.49
N THR A 109 -17.12 -5.67 -40.83
CA THR A 109 -17.02 -5.06 -42.17
C THR A 109 -16.91 -6.12 -43.26
N LYS A 110 -16.04 -7.13 -43.09
CA LYS A 110 -15.92 -8.24 -44.05
C LYS A 110 -17.23 -9.01 -44.21
N TYR A 111 -17.96 -9.25 -43.11
CA TYR A 111 -19.27 -9.90 -43.15
C TYR A 111 -20.31 -9.07 -43.91
N MET A 112 -20.36 -7.75 -43.69
CA MET A 112 -21.26 -6.84 -44.41
C MET A 112 -20.96 -6.78 -45.91
N MET A 113 -19.72 -7.02 -46.32
CA MET A 113 -19.29 -7.13 -47.73
C MET A 113 -19.52 -8.54 -48.29
N ASN A 114 -20.50 -9.28 -47.75
CA ASN A 114 -20.86 -10.64 -48.17
C ASN A 114 -19.70 -11.66 -48.09
N GLY A 115 -18.74 -11.42 -47.18
CA GLY A 115 -17.55 -12.26 -47.02
C GLY A 115 -16.41 -11.97 -48.00
N GLU A 116 -16.62 -11.06 -48.96
CA GLU A 116 -15.56 -10.64 -49.88
C GLU A 116 -14.50 -9.84 -49.13
N ASP A 117 -13.24 -10.17 -49.39
CA ASP A 117 -12.15 -9.33 -48.94
C ASP A 117 -12.15 -8.05 -49.78
N PRO A 118 -12.21 -6.84 -49.19
CA PRO A 118 -12.20 -5.60 -49.95
C PRO A 118 -10.99 -5.48 -50.89
N THR A 119 -9.88 -6.19 -50.61
CA THR A 119 -8.74 -6.28 -51.52
C THR A 119 -9.07 -7.00 -52.84
N VAL A 120 -9.99 -7.97 -52.84
CA VAL A 120 -10.40 -8.72 -54.03
C VAL A 120 -11.26 -7.87 -54.95
N THR A 121 -12.16 -7.04 -54.39
CA THR A 121 -12.98 -6.08 -55.16
C THR A 121 -12.12 -5.04 -55.90
N PHE A 122 -10.97 -4.67 -55.34
CA PHE A 122 -10.02 -3.73 -55.97
C PHE A 122 -9.21 -4.36 -57.12
N LEU A 123 -9.05 -5.69 -57.15
CA LEU A 123 -8.34 -6.39 -58.22
C LEU A 123 -9.22 -6.67 -59.44
N SER A 124 -10.55 -6.64 -59.29
CA SER A 124 -11.50 -6.84 -60.39
C SER A 124 -11.79 -5.60 -61.24
N SER A 125 -11.16 -4.45 -60.97
CA SER A 125 -11.36 -3.22 -61.75
C SER A 125 -10.76 -3.37 -63.16
N ALA A 126 -11.56 -3.15 -64.21
CA ALA A 126 -11.17 -3.37 -65.62
C ALA A 126 -10.16 -2.35 -66.20
N ASN A 127 -9.64 -1.41 -65.39
CA ASN A 127 -8.77 -0.32 -65.84
C ASN A 127 -7.29 -0.58 -65.53
N PRO A 128 -6.38 -0.73 -66.52
CA PRO A 128 -4.98 -1.11 -66.29
C PRO A 128 -4.18 -0.14 -65.40
N ASN A 129 -4.46 1.17 -65.50
CA ASN A 129 -3.81 2.19 -64.69
C ASN A 129 -4.29 2.17 -63.23
N GLU A 130 -5.57 1.87 -62.99
CA GLU A 130 -6.09 1.71 -61.64
C GLU A 130 -5.56 0.44 -60.97
N LEU A 131 -5.33 -0.62 -61.76
CA LEU A 131 -4.84 -1.91 -61.27
C LEU A 131 -3.46 -1.79 -60.60
N LEU A 132 -2.55 -0.99 -61.16
CA LEU A 132 -1.23 -0.72 -60.57
C LEU A 132 -1.31 0.16 -59.31
N SER A 133 -2.16 1.20 -59.30
CA SER A 133 -2.39 2.03 -58.11
C SER A 133 -3.05 1.22 -56.98
N ASN A 134 -4.00 0.35 -57.32
CA ASN A 134 -4.73 -0.52 -56.39
C ASN A 134 -3.85 -1.66 -55.86
N ALA A 135 -2.92 -2.19 -56.66
CA ALA A 135 -1.97 -3.22 -56.21
C ALA A 135 -1.09 -2.73 -55.05
N SER A 136 -0.65 -1.46 -55.09
CA SER A 136 0.12 -0.86 -53.99
C SER A 136 -0.72 -0.72 -52.71
N LEU A 137 -1.99 -0.32 -52.84
CA LEU A 137 -2.97 -0.21 -51.76
C LEU A 137 -3.29 -1.57 -51.12
N VAL A 138 -3.50 -2.60 -51.93
CA VAL A 138 -3.74 -3.98 -51.48
C VAL A 138 -2.52 -4.52 -50.74
N SER A 139 -1.32 -4.32 -51.29
CA SER A 139 -0.07 -4.73 -50.63
C SER A 139 0.11 -4.03 -49.28
N HIS A 140 -0.11 -2.71 -49.22
CA HIS A 140 -0.07 -1.96 -47.97
C HIS A 140 -1.14 -2.42 -46.96
N LEU A 141 -2.35 -2.72 -47.42
CA LEU A 141 -3.42 -3.21 -46.55
C LEU A 141 -3.11 -4.61 -45.99
N ALA A 142 -2.64 -5.53 -46.83
CA ALA A 142 -2.22 -6.86 -46.43
C ALA A 142 -1.05 -6.82 -45.42
N GLN A 143 -0.03 -5.99 -45.67
CA GLN A 143 1.07 -5.76 -44.73
C GLN A 143 0.59 -5.16 -43.39
N ASN A 144 -0.36 -4.23 -43.44
CA ASN A 144 -0.96 -3.64 -42.24
C ASN A 144 -1.79 -4.65 -41.45
N GLN A 145 -2.51 -5.55 -42.11
CA GLN A 145 -3.25 -6.64 -41.44
C GLN A 145 -2.31 -7.64 -40.77
N ALA A 146 -1.26 -8.07 -41.47
CA ALA A 146 -0.24 -8.96 -40.90
C ALA A 146 0.42 -8.34 -39.65
N THR A 147 0.83 -7.07 -39.74
CA THR A 147 1.40 -6.32 -38.60
C THR A 147 0.43 -6.24 -37.42
N LYS A 148 -0.87 -6.01 -37.66
CA LYS A 148 -1.88 -5.94 -36.59
C LYS A 148 -2.09 -7.28 -35.90
N VAL A 149 -2.13 -8.38 -36.66
CA VAL A 149 -2.23 -9.74 -36.10
C VAL A 149 -1.02 -10.04 -35.20
N GLU A 150 0.18 -9.71 -35.66
CA GLU A 150 1.41 -9.86 -34.87
C GLU A 150 1.37 -9.02 -33.58
N GLN A 151 0.94 -7.76 -33.67
CA GLN A 151 0.77 -6.87 -32.51
C GLN A 151 -0.24 -7.42 -31.50
N ILE A 152 -1.37 -7.96 -31.96
CA ILE A 152 -2.38 -8.57 -31.10
C ILE A 152 -1.82 -9.82 -30.43
N GLN A 153 -1.11 -10.67 -31.18
CA GLN A 153 -0.49 -11.86 -30.61
C GLN A 153 0.52 -11.48 -29.53
N LYS A 154 1.31 -10.41 -29.75
CA LYS A 154 2.20 -9.86 -28.75
C LYS A 154 1.44 -9.34 -27.52
N LEU A 155 0.35 -8.60 -27.69
CA LEU A 155 -0.49 -8.12 -26.59
C LEU A 155 -1.08 -9.26 -25.76
N VAL A 156 -1.55 -10.33 -26.41
CA VAL A 156 -2.03 -11.54 -25.73
C VAL A 156 -0.92 -12.15 -24.89
N ASN A 157 0.27 -12.35 -25.47
CA ASN A 157 1.40 -12.93 -24.75
C ASN A 157 1.84 -12.05 -23.56
N ASP A 158 1.94 -10.74 -23.78
CA ASP A 158 2.31 -9.77 -22.75
C ASP A 158 1.27 -9.74 -21.61
N GLN A 159 -0.03 -9.79 -21.93
CA GLN A 159 -1.11 -9.84 -20.95
C GLN A 159 -1.05 -11.12 -20.10
N VAL A 160 -0.84 -12.29 -20.73
CA VAL A 160 -0.71 -13.56 -20.01
C VAL A 160 0.49 -13.54 -19.06
N GLN A 161 1.64 -13.04 -19.53
CA GLN A 161 2.83 -12.91 -18.68
C GLN A 161 2.64 -11.90 -17.55
N ALA A 162 2.01 -10.75 -17.82
CA ALA A 162 1.75 -9.74 -16.80
C ALA A 162 0.79 -10.25 -15.72
N ARG A 163 -0.24 -11.01 -16.11
CA ARG A 163 -1.17 -11.64 -15.16
C ARG A 163 -0.45 -12.68 -14.30
N LYS A 164 0.33 -13.57 -14.90
CA LYS A 164 1.14 -14.56 -14.17
C LYS A 164 2.10 -13.88 -13.17
N GLN A 165 2.72 -12.77 -13.57
CA GLN A 165 3.58 -11.98 -12.68
C GLN A 165 2.79 -11.35 -11.53
N ALA A 166 1.61 -10.80 -11.78
CA ALA A 166 0.75 -10.23 -10.74
C ALA A 166 0.32 -11.29 -9.71
N GLU A 167 -0.13 -12.46 -10.18
CA GLU A 167 -0.50 -13.59 -9.33
C GLU A 167 0.68 -14.09 -8.49
N ALA A 168 1.87 -14.20 -9.08
CA ALA A 168 3.09 -14.58 -8.35
C ALA A 168 3.44 -13.57 -7.24
N LYS A 169 3.40 -12.26 -7.54
CA LYS A 169 3.68 -11.21 -6.55
C LYS A 169 2.63 -11.14 -5.45
N MET A 170 1.36 -11.38 -5.76
CA MET A 170 0.32 -11.54 -4.73
C MET A 170 0.58 -12.78 -3.85
N GLY A 171 1.08 -13.86 -4.43
CA GLY A 171 1.52 -15.05 -3.69
C GLY A 171 2.67 -14.76 -2.72
N GLU A 172 3.66 -13.97 -3.14
CA GLU A 172 4.76 -13.50 -2.27
C GLU A 172 4.23 -12.69 -1.08
N VAL A 173 3.35 -11.71 -1.32
CA VAL A 173 2.72 -10.91 -0.26
C VAL A 173 1.96 -11.80 0.72
N LYS A 174 1.17 -12.76 0.23
CA LYS A 174 0.43 -13.70 1.09
C LYS A 174 1.36 -14.52 1.98
N LYS A 175 2.49 -15.00 1.43
CA LYS A 175 3.51 -15.74 2.20
C LYS A 175 4.13 -14.87 3.28
N GLU A 176 4.50 -13.62 2.97
CA GLU A 176 5.08 -12.70 3.94
C GLU A 176 4.11 -12.40 5.10
N ILE A 177 2.82 -12.20 4.79
CA ILE A 177 1.75 -12.05 5.79
C ILE A 177 1.66 -13.27 6.72
N GLN A 178 1.70 -14.49 6.17
CA GLN A 178 1.64 -15.72 6.96
C GLN A 178 2.88 -15.90 7.84
N ASP A 179 4.06 -15.61 7.30
CA ASP A 179 5.31 -15.70 8.03
C ASP A 179 5.36 -14.71 9.20
N LEU A 180 4.96 -13.45 8.97
CA LEU A 180 4.85 -12.44 10.03
C LEU A 180 3.90 -12.85 11.16
N ARG A 181 2.74 -13.45 10.82
CA ARG A 181 1.79 -13.97 11.81
C ARG A 181 2.37 -15.15 12.61
N THR A 182 3.10 -16.03 11.93
CA THR A 182 3.78 -17.15 12.58
C THR A 182 4.87 -16.67 13.54
N ARG A 183 5.71 -15.73 13.09
CA ARG A 183 6.73 -15.08 13.92
C ARG A 183 6.12 -14.39 15.14
N LYS A 184 5.03 -13.62 14.96
CA LYS A 184 4.28 -13.00 16.07
C LYS A 184 3.85 -14.04 17.11
N THR A 185 3.21 -15.13 16.67
CA THR A 185 2.74 -16.19 17.56
C THR A 185 3.89 -16.85 18.32
N LYS A 186 5.02 -17.10 17.64
CA LYS A 186 6.23 -17.66 18.26
C LYS A 186 6.82 -16.71 19.29
N ILE A 187 6.93 -15.42 18.97
CA ILE A 187 7.40 -14.40 19.92
C ILE A 187 6.48 -14.35 21.13
N GLN A 188 5.16 -14.32 20.95
CA GLN A 188 4.20 -14.35 22.05
C GLN A 188 4.36 -15.59 22.94
N ALA A 189 4.57 -16.77 22.34
CA ALA A 189 4.81 -18.00 23.09
C ALA A 189 6.14 -17.95 23.87
N LEU A 190 7.20 -17.40 23.27
CA LEU A 190 8.49 -17.21 23.93
C LEU A 190 8.41 -16.20 25.08
N VAL A 191 7.74 -15.06 24.87
CA VAL A 191 7.48 -14.05 25.90
C VAL A 191 6.70 -14.69 27.07
N LYS A 192 5.64 -15.46 26.78
CA LYS A 192 4.87 -16.17 27.80
C LYS A 192 5.72 -17.18 28.59
N ARG A 193 6.61 -17.91 27.90
CA ARG A 193 7.43 -18.97 28.49
C ARG A 193 8.57 -18.41 29.33
N TYR A 194 9.25 -17.37 28.84
CA TYR A 194 10.51 -16.90 29.41
C TYR A 194 10.39 -15.59 30.17
N LYS A 195 9.25 -14.86 30.07
CA LYS A 195 9.02 -13.57 30.73
C LYS A 195 10.27 -12.68 30.71
N PRO A 196 10.80 -12.36 29.51
CA PRO A 196 12.07 -11.67 29.39
C PRO A 196 12.02 -10.34 30.12
N GLU A 197 12.89 -10.17 31.11
CA GLU A 197 13.05 -8.88 31.79
C GLU A 197 13.76 -7.91 30.86
N SER A 198 13.29 -6.66 30.82
CA SER A 198 13.92 -5.65 29.99
C SER A 198 15.32 -5.31 30.52
N PRO A 199 16.32 -5.13 29.64
CA PRO A 199 17.61 -4.58 30.03
C PRO A 199 17.40 -3.29 30.82
N SER A 200 17.94 -3.22 32.04
CA SER A 200 17.68 -2.13 32.97
C SER A 200 18.99 -1.48 33.41
N THR A 201 19.04 -0.15 33.43
CA THR A 201 20.20 0.63 33.87
C THR A 201 19.85 1.52 35.07
N GLY A 202 20.84 1.81 35.92
CA GLY A 202 20.61 2.67 37.08
C GLY A 202 19.75 2.04 38.18
N MET A 203 19.81 0.71 38.37
CA MET A 203 19.00 0.03 39.41
C MET A 203 19.54 0.21 40.84
N GLY A 204 20.81 0.55 41.00
CA GLY A 204 21.53 0.61 42.30
C GLY A 204 21.11 1.71 43.28
N GLY A 205 20.01 2.42 43.04
CA GLY A 205 19.49 3.45 43.93
C GLY A 205 17.99 3.70 43.73
N VAL A 206 17.30 2.79 43.05
CA VAL A 206 15.86 2.91 42.78
C VAL A 206 15.10 2.69 44.07
N THR A 207 14.11 3.54 44.37
CA THR A 207 13.28 3.36 45.55
C THR A 207 12.47 2.06 45.47
N PRO A 208 12.08 1.44 46.59
CA PRO A 208 11.23 0.25 46.58
C PRO A 208 9.92 0.44 45.80
N ARG A 209 9.36 1.65 45.85
CA ARG A 209 8.15 2.01 45.12
C ARG A 209 8.38 2.05 43.60
N MET A 210 9.46 2.71 43.17
CA MET A 210 9.80 2.75 41.74
C MET A 210 10.19 1.35 41.24
N LEU A 211 10.85 0.53 42.04
CA LEU A 211 11.14 -0.87 41.70
C LEU A 211 9.86 -1.68 41.48
N LYS A 212 8.86 -1.53 42.36
CA LYS A 212 7.54 -2.17 42.20
C LYS A 212 6.87 -1.71 40.90
N ALA A 213 6.83 -0.40 40.64
CA ALA A 213 6.22 0.15 39.43
C ALA A 213 6.94 -0.34 38.16
N LYS A 214 8.28 -0.32 38.15
CA LYS A 214 9.12 -0.87 37.07
C LYS A 214 8.79 -2.32 36.80
N ASN A 215 8.85 -3.18 37.81
CA ASN A 215 8.63 -4.61 37.63
C ASN A 215 7.20 -4.92 37.15
N THR A 216 6.20 -4.17 37.64
CA THR A 216 4.81 -4.34 37.20
C THR A 216 4.66 -4.00 35.72
N LEU A 217 5.22 -2.87 35.28
CA LEU A 217 5.11 -2.41 33.90
C LEU A 217 5.96 -3.25 32.93
N ASP A 218 7.14 -3.70 33.36
CA ASP A 218 8.01 -4.60 32.60
C ASP A 218 7.33 -5.96 32.36
N LEU A 219 6.67 -6.51 33.39
CA LEU A 219 5.91 -7.75 33.26
C LEU A 219 4.69 -7.62 32.34
N GLU A 220 4.00 -6.48 32.35
CA GLU A 220 2.76 -6.29 31.61
C GLU A 220 3.01 -5.89 30.14
N PHE A 221 4.00 -5.02 29.89
CA PHE A 221 4.20 -4.39 28.59
C PHE A 221 5.58 -4.63 27.98
N GLY A 222 6.49 -5.29 28.71
CA GLY A 222 7.81 -5.64 28.21
C GLY A 222 7.78 -6.71 27.10
N PRO A 223 8.93 -6.94 26.46
CA PRO A 223 10.21 -6.29 26.73
C PRO A 223 10.29 -4.88 26.11
N PHE A 224 10.97 -3.98 26.81
CA PHE A 224 11.42 -2.67 26.34
C PHE A 224 12.87 -2.79 25.84
N PRO A 225 13.31 -2.00 24.85
CA PRO A 225 14.72 -1.94 24.47
C PRO A 225 15.65 -1.63 25.64
N THR A 226 15.21 -0.77 26.56
CA THR A 226 15.89 -0.48 27.83
C THR A 226 14.93 0.20 28.79
N ILE A 227 15.08 -0.05 30.10
CA ILE A 227 14.49 0.76 31.16
C ILE A 227 15.62 1.51 31.88
N GLY A 228 15.64 2.84 31.76
CA GLY A 228 16.66 3.69 32.38
C GLY A 228 16.16 4.33 33.65
N CYS A 229 16.74 4.01 34.81
CA CYS A 229 16.32 4.55 36.11
C CYS A 229 17.33 5.57 36.65
N VAL A 230 18.10 5.26 37.71
CA VAL A 230 18.96 6.26 38.38
C VAL A 230 20.06 6.79 37.46
N ARG A 231 20.21 8.12 37.45
CA ARG A 231 21.30 8.83 36.78
C ARG A 231 22.05 9.66 37.81
N SER A 232 23.20 9.15 38.27
CA SER A 232 23.92 9.66 39.44
C SER A 232 24.76 10.93 39.18
N THR A 233 24.96 11.34 37.92
CA THR A 233 25.69 12.57 37.59
C THR A 233 24.73 13.72 37.31
N GLY A 234 24.50 14.58 38.31
CA GLY A 234 23.98 15.93 38.10
C GLY A 234 22.51 16.04 37.69
N ASP A 235 21.69 15.02 37.92
CA ASP A 235 20.23 15.09 37.72
C ASP A 235 19.54 15.41 39.06
N PRO A 236 19.20 16.68 39.38
CA PRO A 236 18.49 17.03 40.60
C PRO A 236 17.02 16.58 40.59
N GLN A 237 16.55 15.94 39.50
CA GLN A 237 15.17 15.52 39.33
C GLN A 237 14.96 14.08 39.83
N ASP A 238 13.80 13.51 39.52
CA ASP A 238 13.34 12.24 40.08
C ASP A 238 14.24 11.03 39.71
N HIS A 239 15.02 11.09 38.64
CA HIS A 239 16.01 10.04 38.36
C HIS A 239 17.19 10.08 39.33
N GLY A 240 17.68 11.25 39.72
CA GLY A 240 18.83 11.35 40.64
C GLY A 240 18.51 10.83 42.04
N THR A 241 17.23 10.88 42.43
CA THR A 241 16.74 10.36 43.72
C THR A 241 16.15 8.96 43.63
N GLY A 242 16.17 8.32 42.44
CA GLY A 242 15.65 6.96 42.24
C GLY A 242 14.13 6.82 42.25
N HIS A 243 13.41 7.92 42.03
CA HIS A 243 11.95 7.97 41.93
C HIS A 243 11.45 7.96 40.48
N ALA A 244 12.31 7.82 39.48
CA ALA A 244 11.88 7.76 38.09
C ALA A 244 12.60 6.69 37.27
N CYS A 245 11.87 6.17 36.28
CA CYS A 245 12.41 5.35 35.20
C CYS A 245 11.80 5.76 33.85
N ASP A 246 12.63 5.69 32.82
CA ASP A 246 12.26 5.86 31.42
C ASP A 246 12.10 4.49 30.77
N PHE A 247 10.89 4.19 30.30
CA PHE A 247 10.54 2.96 29.59
C PHE A 247 10.68 3.23 28.10
N MET A 248 11.86 2.95 27.55
CA MET A 248 12.15 3.18 26.13
C MET A 248 11.22 2.32 25.28
N VAL A 249 10.65 2.87 24.22
CA VAL A 249 9.88 2.10 23.21
C VAL A 249 10.59 2.08 21.85
N THR A 250 11.64 2.89 21.68
CA THR A 250 12.56 2.86 20.55
C THR A 250 14.01 2.99 21.04
N THR A 251 14.97 2.84 20.12
CA THR A 251 16.40 3.03 20.39
C THR A 251 16.95 4.25 19.64
N GLY A 252 17.99 4.89 20.17
CA GLY A 252 18.74 5.92 19.46
C GLY A 252 17.98 7.24 19.20
N GLY A 253 17.00 7.59 20.03
CA GLY A 253 16.27 8.86 19.91
C GLY A 253 15.25 8.91 18.79
N VAL A 254 14.88 7.76 18.20
CA VAL A 254 13.90 7.70 17.12
C VAL A 254 12.48 7.92 17.67
N MET A 255 11.71 8.82 17.07
CA MET A 255 10.31 9.05 17.45
C MET A 255 9.51 7.76 17.32
N ALA A 256 8.76 7.42 18.37
CA ALA A 256 7.91 6.24 18.38
C ALA A 256 6.81 6.35 17.32
N SER A 257 6.71 5.30 16.50
CA SER A 257 5.64 5.13 15.52
C SER A 257 5.10 3.70 15.61
N GLY A 258 3.94 3.44 14.98
CA GLY A 258 3.32 2.12 14.97
C GLY A 258 3.19 1.46 16.35
N SER A 259 3.94 0.38 16.59
CA SER A 259 3.82 -0.53 17.73
C SER A 259 4.56 0.03 18.91
N ALA A 260 5.73 0.65 18.68
CA ALA A 260 6.42 1.41 19.72
C ALA A 260 5.51 2.51 20.28
N ARG A 261 4.80 3.24 19.40
CA ARG A 261 3.82 4.24 19.85
C ARG A 261 2.66 3.60 20.59
N THR A 262 2.14 2.48 20.10
CA THR A 262 1.03 1.74 20.74
C THR A 262 1.42 1.20 22.11
N GLN A 263 2.62 0.64 22.26
CA GLN A 263 3.20 0.18 23.52
C GLN A 263 3.33 1.35 24.50
N GLY A 264 3.88 2.48 24.05
CA GLY A 264 3.98 3.69 24.89
C GLY A 264 2.62 4.26 25.31
N ASP A 265 1.65 4.30 24.40
CA ASP A 265 0.27 4.72 24.70
C ASP A 265 -0.36 3.79 25.77
N GLN A 266 -0.19 2.46 25.65
CA GLN A 266 -0.69 1.46 26.61
C GLN A 266 -0.02 1.58 27.99
N VAL A 267 1.31 1.73 28.02
CA VAL A 267 2.07 1.89 29.26
C VAL A 267 1.64 3.16 30.00
N ALA A 268 1.51 4.29 29.28
CA ALA A 268 1.08 5.55 29.87
C ALA A 268 -0.35 5.45 30.44
N GLU A 269 -1.29 4.84 29.71
CA GLU A 269 -2.66 4.65 30.17
C GLU A 269 -2.76 3.71 31.37
N TYR A 270 -2.01 2.61 31.38
CA TYR A 270 -1.95 1.70 32.52
C TYR A 270 -1.36 2.39 33.75
N ALA A 271 -0.25 3.12 33.58
CA ALA A 271 0.40 3.87 34.65
C ALA A 271 -0.56 4.89 35.28
N ILE A 272 -1.35 5.60 34.48
CA ILE A 272 -2.36 6.54 34.97
C ILE A 272 -3.48 5.81 35.74
N SER A 273 -4.05 4.76 35.14
CA SER A 273 -5.18 4.02 35.74
C SER A 273 -4.81 3.28 37.04
N HIS A 274 -3.54 2.90 37.20
CA HIS A 274 -3.02 2.20 38.38
C HIS A 274 -2.15 3.11 39.27
N ALA A 275 -2.21 4.43 39.08
CA ALA A 275 -1.30 5.35 39.76
C ALA A 275 -1.37 5.26 41.29
N SER A 276 -2.58 5.07 41.85
CA SER A 276 -2.79 4.89 43.29
C SER A 276 -2.06 3.66 43.86
N SER A 277 -2.16 2.51 43.19
CA SER A 277 -1.60 1.24 43.70
C SER A 277 -0.08 1.13 43.51
N LEU A 278 0.45 1.86 42.54
CA LEU A 278 1.87 1.94 42.22
C LEU A 278 2.56 3.16 42.85
N GLY A 279 1.79 4.11 43.41
CA GLY A 279 2.31 5.35 43.99
C GLY A 279 2.94 6.29 42.95
N ILE A 280 2.38 6.32 41.74
CA ILE A 280 2.86 7.17 40.64
C ILE A 280 2.47 8.62 40.91
N LYS A 281 3.45 9.52 40.75
CA LYS A 281 3.33 10.97 40.92
C LYS A 281 2.97 11.66 39.61
N TYR A 282 3.66 11.34 38.52
CA TYR A 282 3.32 11.82 37.18
C TYR A 282 3.85 10.90 36.08
N VAL A 283 3.27 11.03 34.89
CA VAL A 283 3.68 10.34 33.65
C VAL A 283 3.96 11.39 32.58
N ILE A 284 5.05 11.24 31.82
CA ILE A 284 5.33 12.06 30.64
C ILE A 284 5.36 11.16 29.40
N TRP A 285 4.59 11.53 28.38
CA TRP A 285 4.53 10.81 27.13
C TRP A 285 4.14 11.71 25.95
N ARG A 286 4.95 11.69 24.89
CA ARG A 286 4.77 12.48 23.66
C ARG A 286 4.53 13.96 23.98
N GLN A 287 5.50 14.57 24.66
CA GLN A 287 5.56 15.99 25.04
C GLN A 287 4.38 16.47 25.89
N ARG A 288 3.75 15.56 26.63
CA ARG A 288 2.64 15.87 27.53
C ARG A 288 2.92 15.26 28.89
N ILE A 289 2.53 15.95 29.94
CA ILE A 289 2.61 15.48 31.33
C ILE A 289 1.19 15.24 31.88
N TYR A 290 1.03 14.14 32.60
CA TYR A 290 -0.13 13.84 33.42
C TYR A 290 0.32 13.77 34.88
N ASP A 291 -0.06 14.76 35.68
CA ASP A 291 0.30 14.83 37.10
C ASP A 291 -0.89 14.36 37.94
N MET A 292 -0.69 13.38 38.83
CA MET A 292 -1.79 12.82 39.64
C MET A 292 -2.38 13.82 40.63
N ARG A 293 -1.65 14.90 40.96
CA ARG A 293 -2.12 15.98 41.83
C ARG A 293 -3.00 16.98 41.09
N SER A 294 -2.94 16.99 39.76
CA SER A 294 -3.75 17.84 38.88
C SER A 294 -4.10 17.06 37.60
N PRO A 295 -5.04 16.10 37.70
CA PRO A 295 -5.35 15.15 36.64
C PRO A 295 -5.69 15.80 35.30
N GLY A 296 -5.15 15.25 34.23
CA GLY A 296 -5.34 15.74 32.86
C GLY A 296 -4.01 15.95 32.14
N TRP A 297 -3.99 15.63 30.84
CA TRP A 297 -2.81 15.86 30.00
C TRP A 297 -2.59 17.35 29.76
N ARG A 298 -1.38 17.82 30.04
CA ARG A 298 -0.92 19.18 29.74
C ARG A 298 0.28 19.13 28.82
N MET A 299 0.29 19.99 27.80
CA MET A 299 1.45 20.13 26.91
C MET A 299 2.64 20.69 27.67
N MET A 300 3.83 20.17 27.36
CA MET A 300 5.09 20.68 27.86
C MET A 300 5.77 21.56 26.80
N GLU A 301 6.62 22.47 27.27
CA GLU A 301 7.53 23.20 26.38
C GLU A 301 8.39 22.27 25.55
N ASN A 302 8.75 22.73 24.35
CA ASN A 302 9.65 21.99 23.48
C ASN A 302 11.09 22.09 24.01
N ARG A 303 11.66 20.95 24.39
CA ARG A 303 13.02 20.81 24.95
C ARG A 303 14.08 20.44 23.90
N GLY A 304 13.75 20.53 22.61
CA GLY A 304 14.74 20.49 21.53
C GLY A 304 15.08 19.11 20.93
N GLY A 305 14.36 18.04 21.28
CA GLY A 305 14.60 16.72 20.69
C GLY A 305 13.60 15.65 21.09
N ASN A 306 13.59 14.52 20.36
CA ASN A 306 12.66 13.41 20.60
C ASN A 306 12.76 12.88 22.03
N THR A 307 13.98 12.57 22.48
CA THR A 307 14.23 12.08 23.84
C THR A 307 13.88 13.14 24.88
N ALA A 308 14.34 14.38 24.72
CA ALA A 308 14.02 15.46 25.66
C ALA A 308 12.50 15.73 25.77
N ASN A 309 11.75 15.51 24.69
CA ASN A 309 10.30 15.65 24.61
C ASN A 309 9.53 14.33 24.82
N HIS A 310 10.20 13.24 25.20
CA HIS A 310 9.58 11.96 25.54
C HIS A 310 8.75 11.37 24.38
N TYR A 311 9.25 11.49 23.15
CA TYR A 311 8.62 10.88 21.96
C TYR A 311 9.09 9.43 21.71
N ASP A 312 10.12 8.98 22.40
CA ASP A 312 10.78 7.67 22.26
C ASP A 312 10.69 6.79 23.51
N HIS A 313 10.16 7.33 24.62
CA HIS A 313 9.98 6.62 25.89
C HIS A 313 8.85 7.19 26.73
N VAL A 314 8.25 6.36 27.59
CA VAL A 314 7.34 6.80 28.65
C VAL A 314 8.16 7.04 29.90
N HIS A 315 8.12 8.26 30.45
CA HIS A 315 8.74 8.58 31.72
C HIS A 315 7.72 8.48 32.84
N ILE A 316 8.08 7.82 33.93
CA ILE A 316 7.22 7.64 35.09
C ILE A 316 8.00 8.04 36.32
N SER A 317 7.39 8.92 37.12
CA SER A 317 7.88 9.27 38.45
C SER A 317 6.91 8.81 39.53
N VAL A 318 7.44 8.37 40.66
CA VAL A 318 6.69 7.98 41.87
C VAL A 318 6.87 8.98 43.01
N PHE A 319 5.97 8.92 44.00
CA PHE A 319 6.05 9.67 45.25
C PHE A 319 7.16 9.17 46.17
#